data_AF-A0A3P6T2I4-F1
#
_entry.id   AF-A0A3P6T2I4-F1
#
_cell.length_a   1.000
_cell.length_b   1.000
_cell.length_c   1.000
_cell.angle_alpha   90.00
_cell.angle_beta   90.00
_cell.angle_gamma   90.00
#
_symmetry.space_group_name_H-M   'P 1'
#
loop_
_entity.id
_entity.type
_entity.pdbx_description
1 polymer ?
#
loop_
_entity_poly.entity_id
_entity_poly.type
_entity_poly.pdbx_seq_one_letter_code
_entity_poly.pdbx_strand_id
1 'polypeptide(L)'
;MVKFSRQILEDAGLIDKPDAHELGQDDSRQRRIDQGDKKKLLDMKREARNMEKTRKVLRADKHFDSILNDKEEEDLENEQDPMKADVKTVEFLLSYKQRDVELIRRTHKFRRKDAELIRVVIAAGLYPQYTVPDPMNKYQHGQELFVHTRMKPFSLIHPNSSIAQYHAVI
;
A
#
# COMPACT_ATOMS: atom_id res chain seq x y z
N MET A 1 -2.46 11.46 17.50
CA MET A 1 -2.55 12.94 17.65
C MET A 1 -3.89 13.41 18.22
N VAL A 2 -5.03 12.76 17.91
CA VAL A 2 -6.38 13.16 18.38
C VAL A 2 -6.61 13.06 19.90
N LYS A 3 -5.90 12.17 20.60
CA LYS A 3 -6.09 11.98 22.06
C LYS A 3 -5.57 13.13 22.92
N PHE A 4 -4.51 13.81 22.45
CA PHE A 4 -3.84 14.87 23.21
C PHE A 4 -4.67 16.15 23.28
N SER A 5 -5.35 16.50 22.18
CA SER A 5 -6.25 17.65 22.17
C SER A 5 -7.46 17.44 23.09
N ARG A 6 -8.07 16.25 23.08
CA ARG A 6 -9.24 15.95 23.91
C ARG A 6 -8.96 16.10 25.41
N GLN A 7 -7.79 15.64 25.87
CA GLN A 7 -7.37 15.79 27.28
C GLN A 7 -7.25 17.25 27.72
N ILE A 8 -6.70 18.13 26.87
CA ILE A 8 -6.57 19.56 27.19
C ILE A 8 -7.96 20.22 27.32
N LEU A 9 -8.92 19.82 26.48
CA LEU A 9 -10.28 20.35 26.56
C LEU A 9 -11.06 19.82 27.78
N GLU A 10 -10.79 18.59 28.23
CA GLU A 10 -11.35 18.03 29.48
C GLU A 10 -10.78 18.73 30.72
N ASP A 11 -9.47 19.00 30.76
CA ASP A 11 -8.82 19.69 31.90
C ASP A 11 -9.21 21.18 32.01
N ALA A 12 -9.55 21.81 30.88
CA ALA A 12 -10.07 23.18 30.84
C ALA A 12 -11.57 23.29 31.21
N GLY A 13 -12.25 22.17 31.48
CA GLY A 13 -13.67 22.13 31.83
C GLY A 13 -14.61 22.51 30.68
N LEU A 14 -14.12 22.47 29.42
CA LEU A 14 -14.92 22.79 28.23
C LEU A 14 -15.71 21.58 27.71
N ILE A 15 -15.37 20.37 28.15
CA ILE A 15 -16.05 19.12 27.80
C ILE A 15 -16.25 18.31 29.07
N ASP A 16 -17.48 17.86 29.31
CA ASP A 16 -17.80 16.97 30.42
C ASP A 16 -17.08 15.62 30.26
N LYS A 17 -16.52 15.11 31.36
CA LYS A 17 -15.96 13.76 31.37
C LYS A 17 -17.12 12.80 31.11
N PRO A 18 -17.04 11.91 30.10
CA PRO A 18 -18.11 10.96 29.86
C PRO A 18 -18.31 10.11 31.10
N ASP A 19 -19.54 10.07 31.62
CA ASP A 19 -19.91 9.27 32.77
C ASP A 19 -19.54 7.80 32.52
N ALA A 20 -19.11 7.10 33.57
CA ALA A 20 -18.66 5.71 33.49
C ALA A 20 -19.71 4.75 32.88
N HIS A 21 -20.98 5.17 32.88
CA HIS A 21 -22.10 4.48 32.25
C HIS A 21 -22.06 4.51 30.70
N GLU A 22 -21.52 5.56 30.07
CA GLU A 22 -21.38 5.66 28.60
C GLU A 22 -20.15 4.91 28.07
N LEU A 23 -19.16 4.64 28.92
CA LEU A 23 -17.91 3.95 28.59
C LEU A 23 -18.02 2.42 28.64
N GLY A 24 -19.21 1.86 28.91
CA GLY A 24 -19.44 0.41 28.96
C GLY A 24 -18.58 -0.31 30.02
N GLN A 25 -18.15 0.42 31.06
CA GLN A 25 -17.23 -0.12 32.08
C GLN A 25 -17.93 -0.93 33.18
N ASP A 26 -19.24 -1.11 33.10
CA ASP A 26 -20.07 -1.72 34.15
C ASP A 26 -20.63 -3.10 33.84
N ASP A 27 -19.91 -3.91 33.05
CA ASP A 27 -20.18 -5.35 33.10
C ASP A 27 -18.90 -6.17 33.26
N SER A 28 -18.46 -6.27 34.52
CA SER A 28 -17.39 -7.17 34.95
C SER A 28 -17.66 -8.63 34.53
N ARG A 29 -18.94 -9.00 34.39
CA ARG A 29 -19.36 -10.32 33.90
C ARG A 29 -19.12 -10.45 32.40
N GLN A 30 -19.50 -9.43 31.61
CA GLN A 30 -19.25 -9.41 30.16
C GLN A 30 -17.76 -9.45 29.83
N ARG A 31 -16.92 -8.66 30.54
CA ARG A 31 -15.46 -8.71 30.34
C ARG A 31 -14.87 -10.10 30.59
N ARG A 32 -15.40 -10.82 31.59
CA ARG A 32 -14.96 -12.18 31.90
C ARG A 32 -15.38 -13.19 30.83
N ILE A 33 -16.55 -13.01 30.22
CA ILE A 33 -17.04 -13.82 29.10
C ILE A 33 -16.18 -13.58 27.86
N ASP A 34 -15.99 -12.32 27.47
CA ASP A 34 -15.20 -11.95 26.29
C ASP A 34 -13.74 -12.41 26.39
N GLN A 35 -13.17 -12.39 27.60
CA GLN A 35 -11.82 -12.90 27.86
C GLN A 35 -11.75 -14.43 27.74
N GLY A 36 -12.80 -15.14 28.19
CA GLY A 36 -12.95 -16.58 27.99
C GLY A 36 -13.04 -16.96 26.52
N ASP A 37 -13.85 -16.23 25.76
CA ASP A 37 -14.04 -16.48 24.32
C ASP A 37 -12.78 -16.19 23.52
N LYS A 38 -12.07 -15.09 23.83
CA LYS A 38 -10.76 -14.78 23.23
C LYS A 38 -9.74 -15.88 23.52
N LYS A 39 -9.72 -16.42 24.73
CA LYS A 39 -8.80 -17.51 25.09
C LYS A 39 -9.13 -18.78 24.29
N LYS A 40 -10.41 -19.16 24.20
CA LYS A 40 -10.86 -20.31 23.40
C LYS A 40 -10.49 -20.18 21.91
N LEU A 41 -10.67 -18.99 21.33
CA LEU A 41 -10.31 -18.70 19.95
C LEU A 41 -8.79 -18.79 19.71
N LEU A 42 -7.99 -18.29 20.67
CA LEU A 42 -6.53 -18.38 20.58
C LEU A 42 -6.04 -19.82 20.71
N ASP A 43 -6.66 -20.63 21.57
CA ASP A 43 -6.35 -22.04 21.72
C ASP A 43 -6.69 -22.81 20.44
N MET A 44 -7.88 -22.60 19.85
CA MET A 44 -8.24 -23.19 18.54
C MET A 44 -7.29 -22.77 17.41
N LYS A 45 -6.87 -21.50 17.37
CA LYS A 45 -5.89 -21.01 16.39
C LYS A 45 -4.52 -21.67 16.57
N ARG A 46 -4.11 -21.93 17.81
CA ARG A 46 -2.85 -22.60 18.14
C ARG A 46 -2.91 -24.07 17.75
N GLU A 47 -4.03 -24.75 18.01
CA GLU A 47 -4.28 -26.13 17.57
C GLU A 47 -4.24 -26.24 16.04
N ALA A 48 -4.96 -25.38 15.31
CA ALA A 48 -4.95 -25.38 13.84
C ALA A 48 -3.55 -25.14 13.24
N ARG A 49 -2.70 -24.33 13.90
CA ARG A 49 -1.31 -24.15 13.48
C ARG A 49 -0.41 -25.36 13.77
N ASN A 50 -0.72 -26.08 14.85
CA ASN A 50 0.04 -27.24 15.30
C ASN A 50 -0.47 -28.56 14.68
N MET A 51 -1.61 -28.55 13.99
CA MET A 51 -2.02 -29.67 13.16
C MET A 51 -0.96 -29.90 12.08
N GLU A 52 -0.44 -31.13 12.02
CA GLU A 52 0.52 -31.52 11.01
C GLU A 52 -0.12 -31.35 9.63
N LYS A 53 0.41 -30.39 8.85
CA LYS A 53 0.01 -30.23 7.46
C LYS A 53 0.37 -31.52 6.74
N THR A 54 -0.65 -32.27 6.34
CA THR A 54 -0.47 -33.52 5.61
C THR A 54 0.35 -33.22 4.34
N ARG A 55 1.36 -34.06 4.08
CA ARG A 55 2.20 -33.91 2.90
C ARG A 55 1.31 -33.92 1.67
N LYS A 56 1.35 -32.84 0.88
CA LYS A 56 0.62 -32.76 -0.39
C LYS A 56 1.21 -33.77 -1.36
N VAL A 57 0.64 -34.97 -1.41
CA VAL A 57 0.98 -36.00 -2.38
C VAL A 57 -0.01 -35.91 -3.53
N LEU A 58 0.53 -35.81 -4.74
CA LEU A 58 -0.27 -35.84 -5.96
C LEU A 58 -0.96 -37.21 -6.05
N ARG A 59 -2.28 -37.24 -5.83
CA ARG A 59 -3.10 -38.43 -6.01
C ARG A 59 -3.55 -38.47 -7.46
N ALA A 60 -2.98 -39.36 -8.25
CA ALA A 60 -3.29 -39.52 -9.67
C ALA A 60 -4.77 -39.89 -9.93
N ASP A 61 -5.45 -40.43 -8.92
CA ASP A 61 -6.85 -40.88 -9.02
C ASP A 61 -7.88 -39.77 -8.80
N LYS A 62 -7.45 -38.55 -8.42
CA LYS A 62 -8.35 -37.39 -8.27
C LYS A 62 -8.35 -36.55 -9.54
N HIS A 63 -9.50 -36.45 -10.20
CA HIS A 63 -9.69 -35.58 -11.37
C HIS A 63 -9.46 -34.11 -10.98
N PHE A 64 -8.82 -33.34 -11.86
CA PHE A 64 -8.40 -31.94 -11.62
C PHE A 64 -9.55 -31.05 -11.13
N ASP A 65 -10.76 -31.27 -11.63
CA ASP A 65 -11.97 -30.53 -11.24
C ASP A 65 -12.37 -30.71 -9.78
N SER A 66 -12.08 -31.88 -9.19
CA SER A 66 -12.39 -32.14 -7.76
C SER A 66 -11.40 -31.46 -6.80
N ILE A 67 -10.20 -31.08 -7.27
CA ILE A 67 -9.16 -30.42 -6.47
C ILE A 67 -9.35 -28.89 -6.47
N LEU A 68 -9.99 -28.35 -7.51
CA LEU A 68 -10.33 -26.93 -7.62
C LEU A 68 -11.47 -26.56 -6.67
N ASN A 69 -12.54 -27.37 -6.61
CA ASN A 69 -13.67 -27.12 -5.71
C ASN A 69 -13.27 -27.08 -4.22
N ASP A 70 -12.34 -27.94 -3.77
CA ASP A 70 -11.86 -27.95 -2.37
C ASP A 70 -11.00 -26.72 -2.01
N LYS A 71 -10.42 -26.03 -3.00
CA LYS A 71 -9.62 -24.80 -2.78
C LYS A 71 -10.43 -23.53 -2.96
N GLU A 72 -11.46 -23.57 -3.80
CA GLU A 72 -12.32 -22.42 -4.03
C GLU A 72 -13.07 -22.01 -2.75
N GLU A 73 -13.52 -22.93 -1.90
CA GLU A 73 -14.24 -22.53 -0.67
C GLU A 73 -13.36 -21.84 0.39
N GLU A 74 -12.07 -22.14 0.51
CA GLU A 74 -11.17 -21.48 1.50
C GLU A 74 -10.48 -20.21 0.96
N ASP A 75 -10.24 -20.11 -0.36
CA ASP A 75 -9.54 -18.98 -0.96
C ASP A 75 -10.49 -17.90 -1.53
N LEU A 76 -11.75 -18.22 -1.87
CA LEU A 76 -12.72 -17.24 -2.42
C LEU A 76 -13.17 -16.18 -1.40
N GLU A 77 -13.14 -16.47 -0.09
CA GLU A 77 -13.45 -15.45 0.94
C GLU A 77 -12.32 -14.40 1.07
N ASN A 78 -11.10 -14.71 0.60
CA ASN A 78 -9.98 -13.77 0.61
C ASN A 78 -9.74 -13.06 -0.73
N GLU A 79 -10.28 -13.56 -1.85
CA GLU A 79 -10.14 -12.97 -3.18
C GLU A 79 -11.09 -11.79 -3.49
N GLN A 80 -12.09 -11.52 -2.64
CA GLN A 80 -12.96 -10.35 -2.85
C GLN A 80 -12.28 -9.00 -2.57
N ASP A 81 -11.14 -8.99 -1.87
CA ASP A 81 -10.34 -7.78 -1.68
C ASP A 81 -9.23 -7.70 -2.74
N PRO A 82 -9.34 -6.84 -3.78
CA PRO A 82 -8.24 -6.60 -4.72
C PRO A 82 -6.98 -6.05 -4.03
N MET A 83 -7.10 -5.59 -2.77
CA MET A 83 -5.99 -5.14 -1.92
C MET A 83 -5.19 -6.28 -1.27
N LYS A 84 -5.67 -7.54 -1.33
CA LYS A 84 -4.97 -8.73 -0.83
C LYS A 84 -4.33 -9.57 -1.93
N ALA A 85 -4.39 -9.14 -3.19
CA ALA A 85 -3.72 -9.81 -4.29
C ALA A 85 -2.19 -9.80 -4.06
N ASP A 86 -1.56 -10.98 -4.14
CA ASP A 86 -0.10 -11.12 -4.09
C ASP A 86 0.55 -10.22 -5.16
N VAL A 87 1.69 -9.60 -4.84
CA VAL A 87 2.40 -8.66 -5.74
C VAL A 87 2.69 -9.32 -7.09
N LYS A 88 2.99 -10.62 -7.08
CA LYS A 88 3.20 -11.42 -8.29
C LYS A 88 1.93 -11.56 -9.13
N THR A 89 0.78 -11.70 -8.49
CA THR A 89 -0.51 -11.74 -9.17
C THR A 89 -0.84 -10.39 -9.79
N VAL A 90 -0.55 -9.28 -9.09
CA VAL A 90 -0.70 -7.93 -9.64
C VAL A 90 0.24 -7.71 -10.83
N GLU A 91 1.51 -8.09 -10.73
CA GLU A 91 2.49 -8.01 -11.83
C GLU A 91 2.04 -8.83 -13.05
N PHE A 92 1.55 -10.05 -12.82
CA PHE A 92 0.99 -10.91 -13.87
C PHE A 92 -0.22 -10.25 -14.54
N LEU A 93 -1.17 -9.73 -13.76
CA LEU A 93 -2.35 -9.04 -14.27
C LEU A 93 -1.97 -7.78 -15.05
N LEU A 94 -1.00 -6.99 -14.56
CA LEU A 94 -0.53 -5.78 -15.25
C LEU A 94 0.11 -6.13 -16.61
N SER A 95 0.87 -7.23 -16.65
CA SER A 95 1.56 -7.69 -17.85
C SER A 95 0.61 -8.31 -18.88
N TYR A 96 -0.36 -9.11 -18.42
CA TYR A 96 -1.26 -9.87 -19.29
C TYR A 96 -2.50 -9.07 -19.71
N LYS A 97 -3.02 -8.19 -18.84
CA LYS A 97 -4.19 -7.32 -19.11
C LYS A 97 -3.79 -5.91 -19.51
N GLN A 98 -2.73 -5.76 -20.31
CA GLN A 98 -2.24 -4.44 -20.73
C GLN A 98 -3.31 -3.59 -21.44
N ARG A 99 -4.21 -4.22 -22.21
CA ARG A 99 -5.35 -3.52 -22.86
C ARG A 99 -6.26 -2.82 -21.85
N ASP A 100 -6.59 -3.48 -20.76
CA ASP A 100 -7.48 -2.95 -19.72
C ASP A 100 -6.79 -1.82 -18.95
N VAL A 101 -5.49 -2.01 -18.65
CA VAL A 101 -4.65 -0.96 -18.04
C VAL A 101 -4.56 0.27 -18.92
N GLU A 102 -4.39 0.10 -20.24
CA GLU A 102 -4.37 1.22 -21.18
C GLU A 102 -5.71 1.94 -21.29
N LEU A 103 -6.83 1.20 -21.21
CA LEU A 103 -8.16 1.79 -21.20
C LEU A 103 -8.35 2.69 -19.97
N ILE A 104 -7.99 2.19 -18.78
CA ILE A 104 -8.00 2.96 -17.53
C ILE A 104 -7.05 4.16 -17.62
N ARG A 105 -5.86 3.97 -18.19
CA ARG A 105 -4.90 5.08 -18.39
C ARG A 105 -5.47 6.19 -19.30
N ARG A 106 -6.34 5.84 -20.25
CA ARG A 106 -7.01 6.82 -21.12
C ARG A 106 -8.10 7.59 -20.40
N THR A 107 -8.83 6.96 -19.47
CA THR A 107 -9.85 7.63 -18.67
C THR A 107 -9.24 8.55 -17.61
N HIS A 108 -8.10 8.17 -17.03
CA HIS A 108 -7.37 8.95 -16.04
C HIS A 108 -6.36 9.94 -16.65
N LYS A 109 -6.82 10.82 -17.55
CA LYS A 109 -5.99 11.92 -18.07
C LYS A 109 -6.30 13.22 -17.35
N PHE A 110 -5.29 13.81 -16.72
CA PHE A 110 -5.40 15.17 -16.19
C PHE A 110 -5.51 16.19 -17.33
N ARG A 111 -6.37 17.19 -17.15
CA ARG A 111 -6.34 18.39 -18.00
C ARG A 111 -5.00 19.08 -17.81
N ARG A 112 -4.45 19.66 -18.89
CA ARG A 112 -3.15 20.35 -18.87
C ARG A 112 -3.04 21.40 -17.76
N LYS A 113 -4.10 22.19 -17.54
CA LYS A 113 -4.18 23.20 -16.48
C LYS A 113 -4.03 22.60 -15.07
N ASP A 114 -4.63 21.44 -14.84
CA ASP A 114 -4.61 20.80 -13.52
C ASP A 114 -3.24 20.18 -13.26
N ALA A 115 -2.60 19.62 -14.30
CA ALA A 115 -1.22 19.14 -14.22
C ALA A 115 -0.21 20.27 -13.95
N GLU A 116 -0.41 21.45 -14.55
CA GLU A 116 0.41 22.64 -14.29
C GLU A 116 0.26 23.13 -12.84
N LEU A 117 -0.98 23.16 -12.32
CA LEU A 117 -1.24 23.51 -10.91
C LEU A 117 -0.52 22.54 -9.95
N ILE A 118 -0.63 21.24 -10.19
CA ILE A 118 0.05 20.21 -9.37
C ILE A 118 1.57 20.42 -9.39
N ARG A 119 2.16 20.70 -10.56
CA ARG A 119 3.60 20.99 -10.68
C ARG A 119 4.00 22.21 -9.87
N VAL A 120 3.20 23.28 -9.86
CA VAL A 120 3.48 24.48 -9.06
C VAL A 120 3.42 24.19 -7.57
N VAL A 121 2.42 23.45 -7.10
CA VAL A 121 2.29 23.07 -5.69
C VAL A 121 3.49 22.21 -5.24
N ILE A 122 3.89 21.23 -6.07
CA ILE A 122 5.07 20.39 -5.80
C ILE A 122 6.34 21.24 -5.79
N ALA A 123 6.51 22.15 -6.75
CA ALA A 123 7.67 23.04 -6.82
C ALA A 123 7.76 23.96 -5.59
N ALA A 124 6.62 24.47 -5.10
CA ALA A 124 6.56 25.26 -3.88
C ALA A 124 6.94 24.44 -2.64
N GLY A 125 6.51 23.17 -2.55
CA GLY A 125 6.83 22.29 -1.43
C GLY A 125 8.28 21.80 -1.41
N LEU A 126 8.90 21.64 -2.58
CA LEU A 126 10.28 21.18 -2.71
C LEU A 126 11.31 22.31 -2.80
N TYR A 127 10.89 23.56 -2.99
CA TYR A 127 11.81 24.70 -3.04
C TYR A 127 12.60 24.83 -1.72
N PRO A 128 13.94 25.07 -1.76
CA PRO A 128 14.79 25.41 -2.90
C PRO A 128 15.51 24.21 -3.56
N GLN A 129 15.03 22.98 -3.39
CA GLN A 129 15.61 21.78 -3.99
C GLN A 129 15.22 21.65 -5.47
N TYR A 130 15.93 22.38 -6.33
CA TYR A 130 15.79 22.25 -7.79
C TYR A 130 17.13 21.95 -8.44
N THR A 131 17.06 21.40 -9.65
CA THR A 131 18.23 21.09 -10.46
C THR A 131 18.05 21.65 -11.87
N VAL A 132 19.15 22.04 -12.51
CA VAL A 132 19.18 22.51 -13.89
C VAL A 132 19.86 21.43 -14.73
N PRO A 133 19.16 20.80 -15.69
CA PRO A 133 19.77 19.82 -16.56
C PRO A 133 20.77 20.48 -17.51
N ASP A 134 21.91 19.82 -17.74
CA ASP A 134 22.92 20.20 -18.73
C ASP A 134 23.07 19.06 -19.76
N PRO A 135 22.23 19.05 -20.81
CA PRO A 135 22.24 18.00 -21.83
C PRO A 135 23.36 18.17 -22.87
N MET A 136 24.10 19.29 -22.85
CA MET A 136 25.19 19.56 -23.81
C MET A 136 26.57 19.43 -23.16
N ASN A 137 26.62 18.73 -22.02
CA ASN A 137 27.86 18.55 -21.29
C ASN A 137 28.81 17.63 -22.07
N LYS A 138 30.03 18.12 -22.36
CA LYS A 138 31.06 17.35 -23.07
C LYS A 138 31.54 16.12 -22.29
N TYR A 139 31.33 16.08 -20.98
CA TYR A 139 31.64 14.92 -20.13
C TYR A 139 30.52 13.88 -20.10
N GLN A 140 29.42 14.10 -20.83
CA GLN A 140 28.32 13.14 -20.94
C GLN A 140 28.76 11.89 -21.68
N HIS A 141 28.69 10.75 -21.01
CA HIS A 141 28.94 9.44 -21.60
C HIS A 141 27.61 8.67 -21.67
N GLY A 142 27.20 8.26 -22.87
CA GLY A 142 25.97 7.49 -23.07
C GLY A 142 24.69 8.29 -22.80
N GLN A 143 23.78 7.72 -21.99
CA GLN A 143 22.45 8.28 -21.69
C GLN A 143 22.35 8.94 -20.31
N GLU A 144 23.48 9.23 -19.67
CA GLU A 144 23.49 9.89 -18.36
C GLU A 144 22.97 11.33 -18.46
N LEU A 145 22.06 11.72 -17.58
CA LEU A 145 21.60 13.10 -17.48
C LEU A 145 22.36 13.82 -16.37
N PHE A 146 23.29 14.70 -16.77
CA PHE A 146 23.98 15.60 -15.85
C PHE A 146 23.07 16.74 -15.42
N VAL A 147 23.03 17.00 -14.12
CA VAL A 147 22.26 18.08 -13.52
C VAL A 147 23.11 18.90 -12.56
N HIS A 148 22.87 20.20 -12.54
CA HIS A 148 23.48 21.12 -11.60
C HIS A 148 22.49 21.45 -10.50
N THR A 149 22.92 21.29 -9.26
CA THR A 149 22.18 21.76 -8.09
C THR A 149 22.86 23.01 -7.55
N ARG A 150 22.15 23.80 -6.73
CA ARG A 150 22.74 24.97 -6.07
C ARG A 150 23.97 24.62 -5.23
N MET A 151 23.97 23.43 -4.60
CA MET A 151 25.03 23.01 -3.67
C MET A 151 26.15 22.23 -4.36
N LYS A 152 25.83 21.49 -5.42
CA LYS A 152 26.76 20.59 -6.12
C LYS A 152 26.54 20.66 -7.64
N PRO A 153 27.51 21.15 -8.42
CA PRO A 153 27.47 21.03 -9.87
C PRO A 153 27.78 19.59 -10.30
N PHE A 154 27.37 19.21 -11.52
CA PHE A 154 27.65 17.89 -12.12
C PHE A 154 27.19 16.70 -11.27
N SER A 155 25.96 16.77 -10.77
CA SER A 155 25.30 15.64 -10.12
C SER A 155 24.61 14.76 -11.15
N LEU A 156 24.49 13.47 -10.85
CA LEU A 156 23.76 12.50 -11.66
C LEU A 156 22.38 12.25 -11.03
N ILE A 157 21.39 12.04 -11.87
CA ILE A 157 20.07 11.59 -11.43
C ILE A 157 20.14 10.10 -11.08
N HIS A 158 19.48 9.72 -10.00
CA HIS A 158 19.43 8.32 -9.57
C HIS A 158 18.84 7.40 -10.67
N PRO A 159 19.41 6.21 -10.94
CA PRO A 159 18.98 5.34 -12.04
C PRO A 159 17.53 4.86 -11.94
N ASN A 160 16.99 4.75 -10.72
CA ASN A 160 15.58 4.39 -10.51
C ASN A 160 14.60 5.56 -10.68
N SER A 161 15.09 6.77 -10.95
CA SER A 161 14.22 7.91 -11.25
C SER A 161 13.55 7.71 -12.60
N SER A 162 12.26 8.04 -12.70
CA SER A 162 11.53 7.99 -13.97
C SER A 162 12.19 8.84 -15.04
N ILE A 163 12.76 9.99 -14.67
CA ILE A 163 13.51 10.84 -15.59
C ILE A 163 14.74 10.09 -16.13
N ALA A 164 15.52 9.42 -15.28
CA ALA A 164 16.70 8.69 -15.77
C ALA A 164 16.33 7.53 -16.71
N GLN A 165 15.19 6.87 -16.49
CA GLN A 165 14.72 5.75 -17.30
C GLN A 165 14.11 6.16 -18.64
N TYR A 166 13.42 7.31 -18.70
CA TYR A 166 12.61 7.70 -19.86
C TYR A 166 13.15 8.94 -20.61
N HIS A 167 14.28 9.52 -20.22
CA HIS A 167 14.85 10.72 -20.87
C HIS A 167 15.38 10.46 -22.30
N ALA A 168 15.52 9.20 -22.73
CA ALA A 168 16.12 8.83 -24.02
C ALA A 168 15.21 8.99 -25.26
N VAL A 169 14.05 9.64 -25.17
CA VAL A 169 13.13 9.82 -26.31
C VAL A 169 12.58 11.24 -26.35
N ILE A 170 13.39 12.20 -26.80
CA ILE A 170 12.95 13.42 -27.47
C ILE A 170 13.91 13.67 -28.64
#